data_AF-A0A2P8FSV3-F1
#
_entry.id   AF-A0A2P8FSV3-F1
#
_cell.length_a   1.000
_cell.length_b   1.000
_cell.length_c   1.000
_cell.angle_alpha   90.00
_cell.angle_beta   90.00
_cell.angle_gamma   90.00
#
_symmetry.space_group_name_H-M   'P 1'
#
loop_
_entity.id
_entity.type
_entity.pdbx_description
1 polymer ?
#
loop_
_entity_poly.entity_id
_entity_poly.type
_entity_poly.pdbx_seq_one_letter_code
_entity_poly.pdbx_strand_id
1 'polypeptide(L)' 'MSNFSIFLKERRKTVGLTQEELASKAGVGLRFIRDLEQGKKSLRLDKVNQVLSLFGKEVGVVDFNS' A
#
# COMPACT_ATOMS: atom_id res chain seq x y z
N MET A 1 8.74 -11.53 -1.25
CA MET A 1 7.64 -10.54 -1.18
C MET A 1 7.46 -10.14 0.26
N SER A 2 7.32 -8.86 0.59
CA SER A 2 7.06 -8.45 1.97
C SER A 2 5.59 -8.74 2.32
N ASN A 3 5.32 -9.11 3.58
CA ASN A 3 3.95 -9.28 4.08
C ASN A 3 3.09 -8.04 3.77
N PHE A 4 3.71 -6.86 3.88
CA PHE A 4 3.11 -5.58 3.57
C PHE A 4 2.56 -5.43 2.14
N SER A 5 3.35 -5.77 1.12
CA SER A 5 2.92 -5.62 -0.29
C SER A 5 1.80 -6.60 -0.65
N ILE A 6 1.81 -7.79 -0.05
CA ILE A 6 0.74 -8.79 -0.20
C ILE A 6 -0.54 -8.29 0.45
N PHE A 7 -0.47 -7.81 1.69
CA PHE A 7 -1.63 -7.27 2.41
C PHE A 7 -2.36 -6.18 1.60
N LEU A 8 -1.63 -5.21 1.08
CA LEU A 8 -2.21 -4.12 0.29
C LEU A 8 -2.84 -4.61 -1.01
N LYS A 9 -2.16 -5.52 -1.72
CA LYS A 9 -2.65 -6.11 -2.96
C LYS A 9 -3.94 -6.90 -2.74
N GLU A 10 -3.99 -7.71 -1.69
CA GLU A 10 -5.18 -8.48 -1.35
C GLU A 10 -6.31 -7.56 -0.93
N ARG A 11 -6.06 -6.57 -0.06
CA ARG A 11 -7.09 -5.61 0.35
C ARG A 11 -7.68 -4.85 -0.82
N ARG A 12 -6.85 -4.41 -1.78
CA ARG A 12 -7.30 -3.77 -3.02
C ARG A 12 -8.25 -4.67 -3.80
N LYS A 13 -7.89 -5.95 -3.98
CA LYS A 13 -8.74 -6.93 -4.67
C LYS A 13 -10.05 -7.18 -3.92
N THR A 14 -10.02 -7.25 -2.58
CA THR A 14 -11.24 -7.49 -1.77
C THR A 14 -12.27 -6.38 -1.95
N VAL A 15 -11.80 -5.14 -2.14
CA VAL A 15 -12.68 -3.97 -2.40
C VAL A 15 -12.94 -3.75 -3.90
N GLY A 16 -12.48 -4.65 -4.78
CA GLY A 16 -12.77 -4.62 -6.21
C GLY A 16 -12.08 -3.50 -7.00
N LEU A 17 -11.02 -2.89 -6.48
CA LEU A 17 -10.33 -1.78 -7.15
C LEU A 17 -9.22 -2.25 -8.09
N THR A 18 -9.09 -1.61 -9.24
CA THR A 18 -7.91 -1.65 -10.11
C THR A 18 -6.74 -0.87 -9.47
N GLN A 19 -5.52 -1.03 -10.01
CA GLN A 19 -4.36 -0.28 -9.51
C GLN A 19 -4.51 1.23 -9.80
N GLU A 20 -5.10 1.58 -10.95
CA GLU A 20 -5.41 2.92 -11.39
C GLU A 20 -6.44 3.60 -10.46
N GLU A 21 -7.51 2.89 -10.10
CA GLU A 21 -8.50 3.42 -9.16
C GLU A 21 -7.94 3.59 -7.76
N LEU A 22 -7.13 2.66 -7.27
CA LEU A 22 -6.47 2.80 -5.97
C LEU A 22 -5.53 4.01 -5.97
N ALA A 23 -4.73 4.17 -7.03
CA ALA A 23 -3.81 5.29 -7.18
C ALA A 23 -4.56 6.64 -7.15
N SER A 24 -5.64 6.73 -7.94
CA SER A 24 -6.49 7.91 -8.01
C SER A 24 -7.13 8.24 -6.65
N LYS A 25 -7.75 7.25 -5.99
CA LYS A 25 -8.38 7.44 -4.67
C LYS A 25 -7.38 7.83 -3.58
N ALA A 26 -6.15 7.33 -3.63
CA ALA A 26 -5.10 7.63 -2.65
C ALA A 26 -4.36 8.96 -2.94
N GLY A 27 -4.59 9.58 -4.10
CA GLY A 27 -3.84 10.78 -4.51
C GLY A 27 -2.35 10.49 -4.78
N VAL A 28 -2.04 9.30 -5.30
CA VAL A 28 -0.67 8.87 -5.64
C VAL A 28 -0.57 8.47 -7.12
N GLY A 29 0.65 8.48 -7.66
CA GLY A 29 0.87 8.04 -9.03
C GLY A 29 0.70 6.52 -9.18
N LEU A 30 0.18 6.06 -10.33
CA LEU A 30 0.04 4.63 -10.65
C LEU A 30 1.34 3.83 -10.47
N ARG A 31 2.48 4.43 -10.85
CA ARG A 31 3.79 3.82 -10.66
C ARG A 31 4.10 3.53 -9.19
N PHE A 32 3.64 4.38 -8.28
CA PHE A 32 3.80 4.16 -6.85
C PHE A 32 3.04 2.91 -6.40
N ILE A 33 1.79 2.72 -6.82
CA ILE A 33 1.02 1.51 -6.50
C ILE A 33 1.68 0.24 -7.05
N ARG A 34 2.22 0.31 -8.28
CA ARG A 34 2.97 -0.84 -8.86
C ARG A 34 4.22 -1.17 -8.06
N ASP A 35 5.05 -0.17 -7.74
CA ASP A 35 6.25 -0.33 -6.92
C ASP A 35 5.90 -0.91 -5.54
N LEU A 36 4.82 -0.41 -4.94
CA LEU A 36 4.28 -0.84 -3.65
C LEU A 36 3.85 -2.31 -3.66
N GLU A 37 3.04 -2.72 -4.63
CA GLU A 37 2.55 -4.11 -4.75
C GLU A 37 3.62 -5.10 -5.19
N GLN A 38 4.64 -4.66 -5.93
CA GLN A 38 5.80 -5.47 -6.30
C GLN A 38 6.79 -5.64 -5.14
N GLY A 39 6.60 -4.92 -4.03
CA GLY A 39 7.44 -5.02 -2.85
C GLY A 39 8.80 -4.34 -3.04
N LYS A 40 8.82 -3.18 -3.71
CA LYS A 40 10.03 -2.35 -3.84
C LYS A 40 10.65 -2.10 -2.46
N LYS A 41 11.98 -2.23 -2.38
CA LYS A 41 12.74 -2.12 -1.12
C LYS A 41 12.63 -0.75 -0.44
N SER A 42 12.40 0.31 -1.22
CA SER A 42 12.28 1.68 -0.71
C SER A 42 11.03 2.37 -1.27
N LEU A 43 10.25 2.93 -0.34
CA LEU A 43 9.02 3.67 -0.60
C LEU A 43 8.98 4.87 0.36
N ARG A 44 8.32 5.95 -0.03
CA ARG A 44 8.14 7.09 0.89
C ARG A 44 7.00 6.81 1.85
N LEU A 45 7.27 6.96 3.15
CA LEU A 45 6.31 6.67 4.21
C LEU A 45 5.02 7.51 4.12
N ASP A 46 5.14 8.79 3.76
CA ASP A 46 4.00 9.68 3.57
C ASP A 46 3.02 9.14 2.51
N LYS A 47 3.56 8.62 1.40
CA LYS A 47 2.77 8.02 0.32
C LYS A 47 2.19 6.66 0.71
N VAL A 48 2.92 5.89 1.51
CA VAL A 48 2.41 4.64 2.06
C VAL A 48 1.19 4.92 2.95
N ASN A 49 1.27 5.90 3.85
CA ASN A 49 0.15 6.29 4.71
C ASN A 49 -1.04 6.87 3.93
N GLN A 50 -0.82 7.57 2.81
CA GLN A 50 -1.91 7.98 1.92
C GLN A 50 -2.71 6.80 1.36
N VAL A 51 -2.05 5.68 1.04
CA VAL A 51 -2.73 4.47 0.56
C VAL A 51 -3.41 3.74 1.72
N LEU A 52 -2.74 3.63 2.87
CA LEU A 52 -3.28 2.92 4.03
C LEU A 52 -4.49 3.60 4.66
N SER A 53 -4.57 4.94 4.60
CA SER A 53 -5.70 5.70 5.16
C SER A 53 -7.03 5.34 4.50
N LEU A 54 -7.03 4.97 3.22
CA LEU A 54 -8.21 4.46 2.50
C LEU A 54 -8.77 3.17 3.13
N PHE A 55 -7.95 2.45 3.87
CA PHE A 55 -8.30 1.20 4.54
C PHE A 55 -8.40 1.35 6.07
N GLY A 56 -8.33 2.59 6.58
CA GLY A 56 -8.32 2.89 8.01
C GLY A 56 -7.06 2.36 8.71
N LYS A 57 -5.91 2.44 8.05
CA LYS A 57 -4.62 1.94 8.54
C LYS A 57 -3.54 3.01 8.42
N GLU A 58 -2.46 2.82 9.16
CA GLU A 58 -1.22 3.59 9.06
C GLU A 58 -0.02 2.70 9.39
N VAL A 59 1.17 3.13 8.99
CA VAL A 59 2.42 2.50 9.43
C VAL A 59 2.71 2.94 10.86
N GLY A 60 3.08 1.99 11.71
CA GLY A 60 3.49 2.23 13.08
C GLY A 60 4.78 1.48 13.43
N VAL A 61 5.35 1.84 14.58
CA VAL A 61 6.48 1.11 15.19
C VAL A 61 5.97 -0.22 15.72
N VAL A 62 6.67 -1.30 15.39
CA VAL A 62 6.41 -2.66 15.90
C VAL A 62 7.73 -3.27 16.33
N ASP A 63 7.68 -4.17 17.32
CA ASP A 63 8.85 -4.95 17.70
C ASP A 63 9.25 -5.90 16.58
N PHE A 64 10.55 -6.07 16.38
CA PHE A 64 11.07 -7.04 15.41
C PHE A 64 10.96 -8.44 16.04
N ASN A 65 10.03 -9.26 15.53
CA ASN A 65 9.72 -10.65 15.94
C ASN A 65 8.82 -10.81 17.19
N SER A 66 7.51 -10.57 17.04
CA SER A 66 6.50 -11.26 17.87
C SER A 66 6.08 -12.57 17.21
#